data_AF-A0A6E8VFX0-F1
#
_entry.id   AF-A0A6E8VFX0-F1
#
_cell.length_a   1.000
_cell.length_b   1.000
_cell.length_c   1.000
_cell.angle_alpha   90.00
_cell.angle_beta   90.00
_cell.angle_gamma   90.00
#
_symmetry.space_group_name_H-M   'P 1'
#
loop_
_entity.id
_entity.type
_entity.pdbx_description
1 polymer ?
#
loop_
_entity_poly.entity_id
_entity_poly.type
_entity_poly.pdbx_seq_one_letter_code
_entity_poly.pdbx_strand_id
1 'polypeptide(L)'
;MQRTIVLSRQQLRQGYSRIGGLLAPRLATASLQLQRYLATVEELFPNKPDFASRHIGPRKTDVVTMLNSIGFKSLDELSEKAVPDAIKFKRILNIEDPLNEHELIERIQRISDQNEIWRSYIGMGYHNCLVPHPILRNVFENPGWTTQYTPYQPEISQGRLESLLNFQTLVTDLTGLEIANASLLDEGTAAAEAMSLCFRHNKPQCSYRASST
;
A
#
# COMPACT_ATOMS: atom_id res chain seq x y z
N MET A 1 -10.75 54.63 18.36
CA MET A 1 -10.41 54.78 16.93
C MET A 1 -9.81 53.47 16.45
N GLN A 2 -10.35 52.96 15.34
CA GLN A 2 -9.87 51.87 14.47
C GLN A 2 -9.59 50.49 15.10
N ARG A 3 -10.64 49.65 15.05
CA ARG A 3 -10.55 48.19 15.20
C ARG A 3 -10.24 47.59 13.82
N THR A 4 -9.07 46.98 13.66
CA THR A 4 -8.74 46.15 12.48
C THR A 4 -8.82 44.68 12.90
N ILE A 5 -9.85 43.99 12.43
CA ILE A 5 -10.07 42.56 12.70
C ILE A 5 -9.15 41.77 11.77
N VAL A 6 -8.09 41.19 12.32
CA VAL A 6 -7.24 40.22 11.62
C VAL A 6 -7.89 38.85 11.79
N LEU A 7 -8.65 38.40 10.79
CA LEU A 7 -9.19 37.04 10.77
C LEU A 7 -8.06 36.05 10.47
N SER A 8 -7.89 35.06 11.36
CA SER A 8 -6.87 34.02 11.21
C SER A 8 -7.24 33.05 10.07
N ARG A 9 -6.23 32.51 9.37
CA ARG A 9 -6.41 31.52 8.28
C ARG A 9 -7.21 30.28 8.70
N GLN A 10 -7.34 30.01 9.99
CA GLN A 10 -8.17 28.93 10.53
C GLN A 10 -9.68 29.23 10.44
N GLN A 11 -10.10 30.50 10.57
CA GLN A 11 -11.51 30.89 10.45
C GLN A 11 -12.01 30.83 8.99
N LEU A 12 -11.13 31.08 8.02
CA LEU A 12 -11.44 30.89 6.59
C LEU A 12 -11.56 29.41 6.20
N ARG A 13 -10.81 28.50 6.83
CA ARG A 13 -10.88 27.05 6.58
C ARG A 13 -12.08 26.37 7.25
N GLN A 14 -12.47 26.78 8.45
CA GLN A 14 -13.69 26.28 9.09
C GLN A 14 -14.97 26.69 8.33
N GLY A 15 -14.96 27.84 7.65
CA GLY A 15 -16.03 28.23 6.73
C GLY A 15 -16.18 27.26 5.57
N TYR A 16 -15.08 26.86 4.91
CA TYR A 16 -15.12 25.97 3.75
C TYR A 16 -15.62 24.55 4.06
N SER A 17 -15.24 23.99 5.22
CA SER A 17 -15.64 22.61 5.59
C SER A 17 -17.13 22.49 5.97
N ARG A 18 -17.72 23.51 6.59
CA ARG A 18 -19.19 23.54 6.83
C ARG A 18 -20.01 23.83 5.57
N ILE A 19 -19.39 24.39 4.54
CA ILE A 19 -20.07 24.76 3.28
C ILE A 19 -20.02 23.59 2.26
N GLY A 20 -19.03 22.70 2.33
CA GLY A 20 -18.88 21.57 1.40
C GLY A 20 -20.06 20.58 1.41
N GLY A 21 -20.67 20.32 2.57
CA GLY A 21 -21.85 19.45 2.68
C GLY A 21 -23.16 20.08 2.18
N LEU A 22 -23.25 21.42 2.19
CA LEU A 22 -24.43 22.17 1.71
C LEU A 22 -24.31 22.62 0.24
N LEU A 23 -23.14 22.48 -0.39
CA LEU A 23 -22.90 22.88 -1.77
C LEU A 23 -23.07 21.77 -2.81
N ALA A 24 -23.09 20.50 -2.42
CA ALA A 24 -23.32 19.39 -3.34
C ALA A 24 -24.61 19.56 -4.19
N PRO A 25 -25.74 20.09 -3.66
CA PRO A 25 -26.91 20.38 -4.48
C PRO A 25 -26.87 21.77 -5.14
N ARG A 26 -25.97 22.69 -4.72
CA ARG A 26 -25.92 24.08 -5.23
C ARG A 26 -25.01 24.28 -6.43
N LEU A 27 -24.05 23.39 -6.68
CA LEU A 27 -23.24 23.42 -7.91
C LEU A 27 -24.05 23.03 -9.17
N ALA A 28 -25.14 22.29 -9.00
CA ALA A 28 -26.09 22.02 -10.10
C ALA A 28 -26.82 23.30 -10.58
N THR A 29 -26.82 24.36 -9.76
CA THR A 29 -27.36 25.70 -10.07
C THR A 29 -26.27 26.75 -10.36
N ALA A 30 -25.06 26.34 -10.73
CA ALA A 30 -24.07 27.28 -11.23
C ALA A 30 -24.48 27.78 -12.63
N SER A 31 -24.50 29.11 -12.85
CA SER A 31 -24.77 29.69 -14.17
C SER A 31 -23.83 29.09 -15.22
N LEU A 32 -24.32 28.80 -16.42
CA LEU A 32 -23.55 28.27 -17.57
C LEU A 32 -22.23 29.02 -17.82
N GLN A 33 -22.19 30.31 -17.50
CA GLN A 33 -21.03 31.17 -17.64
C GLN A 33 -19.89 30.82 -16.66
N LEU A 34 -20.25 30.39 -15.44
CA LEU A 34 -19.30 29.99 -14.40
C LEU A 34 -18.77 28.57 -14.65
N GLN A 35 -19.63 27.67 -15.17
CA GLN A 35 -19.20 26.35 -15.64
C GLN A 35 -18.22 26.45 -16.81
N ARG A 36 -18.51 27.31 -17.80
CA ARG A 36 -17.60 27.62 -18.90
C ARG A 36 -16.26 28.19 -18.42
N TYR A 37 -16.31 29.11 -17.46
CA TYR A 37 -15.10 29.71 -16.90
C TYR A 37 -14.22 28.67 -16.20
N LEU A 38 -14.81 27.79 -15.37
CA LEU A 38 -14.06 26.72 -14.70
C LEU A 38 -13.44 25.72 -15.69
N ALA A 39 -14.20 25.31 -16.72
CA ALA A 39 -13.68 24.45 -17.79
C ALA A 39 -12.51 25.11 -18.56
N THR A 40 -12.60 26.42 -18.82
CA THR A 40 -11.53 27.19 -19.49
C THR A 40 -10.27 27.26 -18.61
N VAL A 41 -10.43 27.41 -17.30
CA VAL A 41 -9.31 27.44 -16.36
C VAL A 41 -8.61 26.08 -16.27
N GLU A 42 -9.35 24.96 -16.28
CA GLU A 42 -8.78 23.61 -16.32
C GLU A 42 -8.02 23.33 -17.63
N GLU A 43 -8.51 23.81 -18.77
CA GLU A 43 -7.78 23.71 -20.05
C GLU A 43 -6.47 24.52 -20.04
N LEU A 44 -6.47 25.71 -19.42
CA LEU A 44 -5.31 26.59 -19.33
C LEU A 44 -4.28 26.11 -18.30
N PHE A 45 -4.74 25.50 -17.21
CA PHE A 45 -3.91 24.96 -16.12
C PHE A 45 -4.28 23.49 -15.88
N PRO A 46 -3.89 22.57 -16.79
CA PRO A 46 -4.24 21.18 -16.65
C PRO A 46 -3.57 20.62 -15.39
N ASN A 47 -4.40 20.19 -14.44
CA ASN A 47 -3.98 19.46 -13.27
C ASN A 47 -3.56 18.06 -13.75
N LYS A 48 -2.28 17.87 -14.03
CA LYS A 48 -1.78 16.61 -14.61
C LYS A 48 -1.55 15.60 -13.47
N PRO A 49 -2.31 14.49 -13.40
CA PRO A 49 -2.00 13.40 -12.49
C PRO A 49 -0.71 12.72 -12.95
N ASP A 50 0.41 13.16 -12.39
CA ASP A 50 1.75 12.74 -12.82
C ASP A 50 2.40 11.76 -11.83
N PHE A 51 1.62 10.77 -11.37
CA PHE A 51 2.16 9.65 -10.59
C PHE A 51 2.82 8.61 -11.51
N ALA A 52 2.19 8.31 -12.65
CA ALA A 52 2.66 7.29 -13.57
C ALA A 52 4.10 7.55 -14.07
N SER A 53 4.48 8.81 -14.33
CA SER A 53 5.86 9.13 -14.75
C SER A 53 6.90 8.96 -13.64
N ARG A 54 6.50 9.07 -12.38
CA ARG A 54 7.37 8.83 -11.21
C ARG A 54 7.48 7.35 -10.87
N HIS A 55 6.40 6.60 -11.11
CA HIS A 55 6.36 5.16 -10.90
C HIS A 55 7.07 4.39 -12.03
N ILE A 56 6.87 4.78 -13.29
CA ILE A 56 7.47 4.11 -14.45
C ILE A 56 8.90 4.63 -14.65
N GLY A 57 9.88 3.74 -14.48
CA GLY A 57 11.30 4.06 -14.63
C GLY A 57 11.69 4.53 -16.05
N PRO A 58 11.48 3.71 -17.10
CA PRO A 58 11.90 4.04 -18.46
C PRO A 58 11.26 5.34 -18.98
N ARG A 59 12.08 6.26 -19.49
CA ARG A 59 11.61 7.47 -20.17
C ARG A 59 11.23 7.15 -21.61
N LYS A 60 10.51 8.07 -22.26
CA LYS A 60 10.06 7.87 -23.66
C LYS A 60 11.21 7.55 -24.63
N THR A 61 12.38 8.16 -24.42
CA THR A 61 13.61 7.88 -25.19
C THR A 61 14.15 6.47 -24.93
N ASP A 62 14.09 6.01 -23.69
CA ASP A 62 14.54 4.68 -23.29
C ASP A 62 13.62 3.61 -23.87
N VAL A 63 12.30 3.85 -23.83
CA VAL A 63 11.29 2.98 -24.43
C VAL A 63 11.55 2.79 -25.93
N VAL A 64 11.83 3.87 -26.68
CA VAL A 64 12.17 3.77 -28.10
C VAL A 64 13.45 2.96 -28.31
N THR A 65 14.48 3.20 -27.50
CA THR A 65 15.76 2.48 -27.59
C THR A 65 15.59 0.99 -27.30
N MET A 66 14.80 0.65 -26.27
CA MET A 66 14.47 -0.73 -25.90
C MET A 66 13.65 -1.40 -27.00
N LEU A 67 12.61 -0.75 -27.54
CA LEU A 67 11.80 -1.30 -28.63
C LEU A 67 12.64 -1.61 -29.88
N ASN A 68 13.57 -0.71 -30.22
CA ASN A 68 14.48 -0.93 -31.35
C ASN A 68 15.41 -2.13 -31.13
N SER A 69 15.86 -2.40 -29.89
CA SER A 69 16.75 -3.54 -29.61
C SER A 69 16.04 -4.89 -29.73
N ILE A 70 14.74 -4.92 -29.45
CA ILE A 70 13.89 -6.13 -29.60
C ILE A 70 13.16 -6.20 -30.96
N GLY A 71 13.33 -5.20 -31.83
CA GLY A 71 12.79 -5.19 -33.19
C GLY A 71 11.30 -4.83 -33.31
N PHE A 72 10.73 -4.10 -32.35
CA PHE A 72 9.34 -3.65 -32.35
C PHE A 72 9.23 -2.14 -32.62
N LYS A 73 8.14 -1.69 -33.26
CA LYS A 73 7.93 -0.26 -33.57
C LYS A 73 7.16 0.48 -32.49
N SER A 74 6.37 -0.22 -31.67
CA SER A 74 5.52 0.37 -30.63
C SER A 74 5.25 -0.61 -29.48
N LEU A 75 4.81 -0.07 -28.35
CA LEU A 75 4.35 -0.88 -27.22
C LEU A 75 3.07 -1.66 -27.55
N ASP A 76 2.22 -1.13 -28.44
CA ASP A 76 1.00 -1.81 -28.88
C ASP A 76 1.34 -3.07 -29.69
N GLU A 77 2.27 -2.95 -30.64
CA GLU A 77 2.75 -4.09 -31.43
C GLU A 77 3.39 -5.18 -30.54
N LEU A 78 4.17 -4.76 -29.53
CA LEU A 78 4.75 -5.69 -28.56
C LEU A 78 3.67 -6.41 -27.76
N SER A 79 2.65 -5.67 -27.29
CA SER A 79 1.56 -6.22 -26.48
C SER A 79 0.69 -7.20 -27.28
N GLU A 80 0.43 -6.92 -28.56
CA GLU A 80 -0.30 -7.81 -29.47
C GLU A 80 0.40 -9.13 -29.74
N LYS A 81 1.74 -9.12 -29.86
CA LYS A 81 2.50 -10.38 -30.01
C LYS A 81 2.69 -11.13 -28.69
N ALA A 82 2.74 -10.42 -27.56
CA ALA A 82 3.00 -11.03 -26.25
C ALA A 82 1.75 -11.67 -25.62
N VAL A 83 0.57 -11.05 -25.79
CA VAL A 83 -0.68 -11.51 -25.17
C VAL A 83 -1.60 -12.13 -26.23
N PRO A 84 -1.96 -13.42 -26.14
CA PRO A 84 -2.89 -14.04 -27.07
C PRO A 84 -4.26 -13.35 -27.11
N ASP A 85 -4.80 -13.14 -28.30
CA ASP A 85 -6.09 -12.45 -28.51
C ASP A 85 -7.28 -13.11 -27.80
N ALA A 86 -7.20 -14.43 -27.55
CA ALA A 86 -8.24 -15.19 -26.86
C ALA A 86 -8.45 -14.75 -25.40
N ILE A 87 -7.39 -14.27 -24.74
CA ILE A 87 -7.43 -13.84 -23.33
C ILE A 87 -7.26 -12.32 -23.17
N LYS A 88 -7.04 -11.58 -24.28
CA LYS A 88 -6.86 -10.13 -24.25
C LYS A 88 -8.14 -9.44 -23.78
N PHE A 89 -7.99 -8.56 -22.79
CA PHE A 89 -9.10 -7.76 -22.29
C PHE A 89 -9.45 -6.63 -23.28
N LYS A 90 -10.68 -6.63 -23.80
CA LYS A 90 -11.08 -5.81 -24.97
C LYS A 90 -11.73 -4.46 -24.64
N ARG A 91 -11.78 -4.08 -23.37
CA ARG A 91 -12.38 -2.82 -22.93
C ARG A 91 -11.42 -2.05 -22.02
N ILE A 92 -11.62 -0.75 -21.94
CA ILE A 92 -10.93 0.08 -20.94
C ILE A 92 -11.41 -0.37 -19.54
N LEU A 93 -10.50 -0.40 -18.57
CA LEU A 93 -10.85 -0.69 -17.19
C LEU A 93 -11.86 0.36 -16.69
N ASN A 94 -12.96 -0.11 -16.10
CA ASN A 94 -13.95 0.77 -15.49
C ASN A 94 -13.49 1.17 -14.08
N ILE A 95 -12.60 2.16 -14.03
CA ILE A 95 -12.04 2.74 -12.80
C ILE A 95 -12.22 4.25 -12.82
N GLU A 96 -12.21 4.87 -11.65
CA GLU A 96 -12.29 6.33 -11.53
C GLU A 96 -11.10 7.03 -12.19
N ASP A 97 -11.30 8.30 -12.55
CA ASP A 97 -10.25 9.12 -13.14
C ASP A 97 -9.04 9.25 -12.20
N PRO A 98 -7.81 9.27 -12.76
CA PRO A 98 -6.60 9.32 -11.96
C PRO A 98 -6.50 10.64 -11.18
N LEU A 99 -6.21 10.53 -9.88
CA LEU A 99 -5.93 11.67 -9.00
C LEU A 99 -4.43 11.98 -9.00
N ASN A 100 -4.06 13.24 -8.73
CA ASN A 100 -2.69 13.54 -8.37
C ASN A 100 -2.38 13.04 -6.93
N GLU A 101 -1.10 12.97 -6.55
CA GLU A 101 -0.71 12.45 -5.23
C GLU A 101 -1.28 13.27 -4.06
N HIS A 102 -1.36 14.60 -4.21
CA HIS A 102 -1.86 15.46 -3.15
C HIS A 102 -3.35 15.24 -2.91
N GLU A 103 -4.14 15.18 -3.97
CA GLU A 103 -5.56 14.88 -3.96
C GLU A 103 -5.84 13.47 -3.41
N LEU A 104 -5.00 12.49 -3.76
CA LEU A 104 -5.10 11.14 -3.23
C LEU A 104 -4.90 11.11 -1.71
N ILE A 105 -3.86 11.78 -1.20
CA ILE A 105 -3.61 11.88 0.24
C ILE A 105 -4.78 12.59 0.94
N GLU A 106 -5.28 13.69 0.37
CA GLU A 106 -6.42 14.41 0.94
C GLU A 106 -7.69 13.52 0.98
N ARG A 107 -7.94 12.77 -0.09
CA ARG A 107 -9.06 11.83 -0.15
C ARG A 107 -8.93 10.73 0.90
N ILE A 108 -7.76 10.12 1.03
CA ILE A 108 -7.50 9.08 2.04
C ILE A 108 -7.67 9.67 3.45
N GLN A 109 -7.20 10.89 3.70
CA GLN A 109 -7.40 11.56 4.98
C GLN A 109 -8.90 11.76 5.29
N ARG A 110 -9.69 12.24 4.31
CA ARG A 110 -11.15 12.41 4.47
C ARG A 110 -11.88 11.09 4.76
N ILE A 111 -11.38 9.97 4.25
CA ILE A 111 -11.92 8.63 4.56
C ILE A 111 -11.48 8.21 5.96
N SER A 112 -10.20 8.40 6.30
CA SER A 112 -9.62 8.08 7.61
C SER A 112 -10.30 8.86 8.74
N ASP A 113 -10.69 10.11 8.51
CA ASP A 113 -11.38 10.98 9.49
C ASP A 113 -12.79 10.49 9.84
N GLN A 114 -13.35 9.52 9.09
CA GLN A 114 -14.62 8.88 9.43
C GLN A 114 -14.46 7.79 10.50
N ASN A 115 -13.23 7.32 10.74
CA ASN A 115 -12.95 6.33 11.77
C ASN A 115 -12.92 6.98 13.15
N GLU A 116 -13.57 6.35 14.13
CA GLU A 116 -13.53 6.81 15.51
C GLU A 116 -12.46 6.03 16.30
N ILE A 117 -11.54 6.75 16.95
CA ILE A 117 -10.46 6.14 17.74
C ILE A 117 -10.90 6.09 19.21
N TRP A 118 -11.33 4.90 19.66
CA TRP A 118 -11.77 4.65 21.03
C TRP A 118 -10.67 4.03 21.88
N ARG A 119 -10.81 4.15 23.21
CA ARG A 119 -10.05 3.31 24.14
C ARG A 119 -10.70 1.94 24.17
N SER A 120 -10.21 1.03 23.34
CA SER A 120 -10.75 -0.32 23.19
C SER A 120 -10.15 -1.29 24.21
N TYR A 121 -11.01 -1.89 25.03
CA TYR A 121 -10.65 -2.94 26.01
C TYR A 121 -11.33 -4.28 25.69
N ILE A 122 -11.62 -4.52 24.40
CA ILE A 122 -12.28 -5.74 23.92
C ILE A 122 -11.38 -6.97 24.13
N GLY A 123 -10.06 -6.81 23.96
CA GLY A 123 -9.09 -7.91 24.07
C GLY A 123 -9.12 -8.79 22.82
N MET A 124 -9.42 -10.08 23.01
CA MET A 124 -9.51 -11.06 21.92
C MET A 124 -8.25 -11.13 21.03
N GLY A 125 -7.06 -11.09 21.64
CA GLY A 125 -5.77 -11.20 20.93
C GLY A 125 -5.18 -9.87 20.46
N TYR A 126 -5.94 -8.77 20.49
CA TYR A 126 -5.44 -7.43 20.12
C TYR A 126 -5.46 -6.49 21.32
N HIS A 127 -4.26 -6.01 21.69
CA HIS A 127 -4.07 -5.10 22.80
C HIS A 127 -3.29 -3.87 22.34
N ASN A 128 -3.75 -2.68 22.73
CA ASN A 128 -3.05 -1.45 22.39
C ASN A 128 -1.69 -1.39 23.10
N CYS A 129 -0.66 -0.89 22.42
CA CYS A 129 0.69 -0.74 22.95
C CYS A 129 1.30 0.60 22.55
N LEU A 130 2.25 1.08 23.36
CA LEU A 130 3.01 2.28 23.06
C LEU A 130 4.20 1.91 22.17
N VAL A 131 4.05 2.12 20.85
CA VAL A 131 5.14 1.89 19.90
C VAL A 131 6.23 2.95 20.11
N PRO A 132 7.49 2.56 20.41
CA PRO A 132 8.57 3.52 20.59
C PRO A 132 8.81 4.35 19.32
N HIS A 133 8.79 5.67 19.45
CA HIS A 133 8.92 6.58 18.31
C HIS A 133 10.19 6.36 17.47
N PRO A 134 11.37 6.04 18.05
CA PRO A 134 12.55 5.70 17.27
C PRO A 134 12.36 4.48 16.35
N ILE A 135 11.55 3.50 16.76
CA ILE A 135 11.26 2.31 15.93
C ILE A 135 10.30 2.68 14.82
N LEU A 136 9.24 3.43 15.13
CA LEU A 136 8.28 3.91 14.13
C LEU A 136 8.99 4.69 13.01
N ARG A 137 9.83 5.67 13.38
CA ARG A 137 10.48 6.57 12.42
C ARG A 137 11.59 5.90 11.63
N ASN A 138 12.44 5.10 12.28
CA ASN A 138 13.68 4.59 11.65
C ASN A 138 13.54 3.20 11.04
N VAL A 139 12.47 2.46 11.36
CA VAL A 139 12.20 1.12 10.82
C VAL A 139 10.94 1.14 9.94
N PHE A 140 9.77 1.46 10.50
CA PHE A 140 8.50 1.37 9.75
C PHE A 140 8.37 2.42 8.64
N GLU A 141 8.75 3.67 8.91
CA GLU A 141 8.70 4.76 7.93
C GLU A 141 9.94 4.82 7.02
N ASN A 142 10.91 3.90 7.19
CA ASN A 142 12.17 3.91 6.46
C ASN A 142 12.17 2.88 5.32
N PRO A 143 12.26 3.30 4.04
CA PRO A 143 12.28 2.38 2.91
C PRO A 143 13.48 1.42 2.95
N GLY A 144 14.61 1.80 3.58
CA GLY A 144 15.76 0.91 3.72
C GLY A 144 15.47 -0.40 4.46
N TRP A 145 14.44 -0.41 5.32
CA TRP A 145 13.97 -1.60 6.03
C TRP A 145 12.77 -2.27 5.36
N THR A 146 11.92 -1.53 4.65
CA THR A 146 10.62 -2.03 4.15
C THR A 146 10.60 -2.41 2.67
N THR A 147 11.58 -1.98 1.86
CA THR A 147 11.60 -2.29 0.41
C THR A 147 12.34 -3.59 0.07
N GLN A 148 13.16 -4.11 0.98
CA GLN A 148 13.90 -5.34 0.75
C GLN A 148 12.98 -6.56 0.87
N TYR A 149 13.21 -7.57 0.03
CA TYR A 149 12.46 -8.84 0.09
C TYR A 149 13.19 -9.90 0.92
N THR A 150 12.70 -11.14 0.86
CA THR A 150 13.25 -12.31 1.56
C THR A 150 14.78 -12.39 1.45
N PRO A 151 15.51 -12.66 2.55
CA PRO A 151 16.97 -12.75 2.58
C PRO A 151 17.54 -14.01 1.90
N TYR A 152 17.33 -14.13 0.58
CA TYR A 152 17.94 -15.18 -0.22
C TYR A 152 19.46 -15.03 -0.36
N GLN A 153 19.97 -13.79 -0.32
CA GLN A 153 21.40 -13.47 -0.34
C GLN A 153 21.85 -13.03 1.06
N PRO A 154 22.36 -13.94 1.90
CA PRO A 154 22.63 -13.65 3.30
C PRO A 154 23.72 -12.59 3.50
N GLU A 155 24.72 -12.53 2.63
CA GLU A 155 25.90 -11.65 2.76
C GLU A 155 25.51 -10.16 2.76
N ILE A 156 24.49 -9.80 1.97
CA ILE A 156 23.99 -8.42 1.85
C ILE A 156 22.75 -8.18 2.72
N SER A 157 22.41 -9.13 3.59
CA SER A 157 21.15 -9.14 4.34
C SER A 157 21.34 -9.34 5.85
N GLN A 158 22.59 -9.25 6.33
CA GLN A 158 22.95 -9.55 7.73
C GLN A 158 22.16 -8.74 8.74
N GLY A 159 21.92 -7.44 8.50
CA GLY A 159 21.17 -6.59 9.45
C GLY A 159 19.75 -7.09 9.75
N ARG A 160 19.00 -7.52 8.74
CA ARG A 160 17.65 -8.08 8.96
C ARG A 160 17.68 -9.50 9.50
N LEU A 161 18.66 -10.31 9.08
CA LEU A 161 18.85 -11.66 9.60
C LEU A 161 19.17 -11.64 11.10
N GLU A 162 20.01 -10.72 11.54
CA GLU A 162 20.31 -10.50 12.96
C GLU A 162 19.05 -10.09 13.74
N SER A 163 18.26 -9.17 13.20
CA SER A 163 16.99 -8.78 13.83
C SER A 163 15.99 -9.95 13.91
N LEU A 164 15.95 -10.83 12.92
CA LEU A 164 15.11 -12.03 12.96
C LEU A 164 15.63 -13.07 13.96
N LEU A 165 16.95 -13.20 14.10
CA LEU A 165 17.56 -14.03 15.13
C LEU A 165 17.22 -13.49 16.53
N ASN A 166 17.27 -12.17 16.73
CA ASN A 166 16.84 -11.54 17.97
C ASN A 166 15.37 -11.83 18.29
N PHE A 167 14.50 -11.85 17.27
CA PHE A 167 13.10 -12.27 17.43
C PHE A 167 12.98 -13.74 17.86
N GLN A 168 13.74 -14.64 17.24
CA GLN A 168 13.74 -16.06 17.62
C GLN A 168 14.22 -16.25 19.06
N THR A 169 15.32 -15.62 19.45
CA THR A 169 15.84 -15.66 20.81
C THR A 169 14.83 -15.12 21.81
N LEU A 170 14.19 -13.97 21.52
CA LEU A 170 13.14 -13.41 22.36
C LEU A 170 11.98 -14.39 22.59
N VAL A 171 11.52 -15.06 21.52
CA VAL A 171 10.42 -16.04 21.63
C VAL A 171 10.85 -17.28 22.41
N THR A 172 12.04 -17.81 22.15
CA THR A 172 12.64 -18.93 22.91
C THR A 172 12.76 -18.58 24.39
N ASP A 173 13.30 -17.42 24.74
CA ASP A 173 13.50 -16.99 26.12
C ASP A 173 12.17 -16.80 26.87
N LEU A 174 11.15 -16.24 26.21
CA LEU A 174 9.84 -16.01 26.81
C LEU A 174 8.99 -17.29 26.94
N THR A 175 9.11 -18.23 26.02
CA THR A 175 8.32 -19.48 26.01
C THR A 175 9.01 -20.64 26.73
N GLY A 176 10.34 -20.57 26.89
CA GLY A 176 11.15 -21.67 27.42
C GLY A 176 11.27 -22.87 26.48
N LEU A 177 10.87 -22.74 25.21
CA LEU A 177 11.04 -23.78 24.19
C LEU A 177 12.40 -23.68 23.52
N GLU A 178 12.90 -24.79 22.97
CA GLU A 178 14.27 -24.86 22.42
C GLU A 178 14.46 -24.08 21.11
N ILE A 179 13.41 -24.01 20.27
CA ILE A 179 13.50 -23.46 18.91
C ILE A 179 12.26 -22.64 18.60
N ALA A 180 12.48 -21.47 17.98
CA ALA A 180 11.45 -20.62 17.40
C ALA A 180 11.74 -20.34 15.91
N ASN A 181 10.70 -20.13 15.12
CA ASN A 181 10.83 -19.69 13.73
C ASN A 181 10.84 -18.16 13.61
N ALA A 182 11.06 -17.65 12.40
CA ALA A 182 11.13 -16.22 12.12
C ALA A 182 9.75 -15.59 11.79
N SER A 183 8.71 -15.95 12.55
CA SER A 183 7.27 -15.54 12.44
C SER A 183 6.35 -16.43 11.58
N LEU A 184 5.04 -16.25 11.79
CA LEU A 184 3.90 -16.76 11.00
C LEU A 184 2.90 -15.61 10.77
N LEU A 185 1.80 -15.87 10.05
CA LEU A 185 0.85 -14.85 9.62
C LEU A 185 0.06 -14.22 10.79
N ASP A 186 -0.57 -15.05 11.62
CA ASP A 186 -1.33 -14.63 12.80
C ASP A 186 -1.45 -15.77 13.82
N GLU A 187 -2.06 -15.50 14.98
CA GLU A 187 -2.20 -16.46 16.09
C GLU A 187 -3.05 -17.69 15.71
N GLY A 188 -4.17 -17.49 15.03
CA GLY A 188 -5.09 -18.57 14.67
C GLY A 188 -4.47 -19.54 13.65
N THR A 189 -3.81 -19.00 12.63
CA THR A 189 -3.07 -19.81 11.64
C THR A 189 -1.85 -20.49 12.26
N ALA A 190 -1.16 -19.85 13.22
CA ALA A 190 -0.08 -20.49 13.97
C ALA A 190 -0.57 -21.70 14.78
N ALA A 191 -1.74 -21.60 15.42
CA ALA A 191 -2.35 -22.73 16.11
C ALA A 191 -2.73 -23.88 15.16
N ALA A 192 -3.21 -23.55 13.95
CA ALA A 192 -3.51 -24.55 12.92
C ALA A 192 -2.25 -25.26 12.39
N GLU A 193 -1.14 -24.54 12.23
CA GLU A 193 0.16 -25.13 11.88
C GLU A 193 0.69 -26.02 13.01
N ALA A 194 0.51 -25.64 14.27
CA ALA A 194 0.85 -26.49 15.42
C ALA A 194 0.05 -27.81 15.41
N MET A 195 -1.26 -27.74 15.15
CA MET A 195 -2.09 -28.94 14.97
C MET A 195 -1.57 -29.82 13.83
N SER A 196 -1.19 -29.22 12.70
CA SER A 196 -0.64 -29.93 11.54
C SER A 196 0.70 -30.59 11.86
N LEU A 197 1.56 -29.94 12.64
CA LEU A 197 2.82 -30.48 13.14
C LEU A 197 2.57 -31.71 14.03
N CYS A 198 1.66 -31.61 15.00
CA CYS A 198 1.29 -32.73 15.86
C CYS A 198 0.72 -33.91 15.06
N PHE A 199 -0.16 -33.63 14.09
CA PHE A 199 -0.73 -34.67 13.23
C PHE A 199 0.33 -35.42 12.41
N ARG A 200 1.30 -34.69 11.84
CA ARG A 200 2.41 -35.29 11.09
C ARG A 200 3.34 -36.10 11.98
N HIS A 201 3.63 -35.62 13.19
CA HIS A 201 4.47 -36.32 14.16
C HIS A 201 3.82 -37.65 14.61
N ASN A 202 2.50 -37.67 14.78
CA ASN A 202 1.76 -38.81 15.31
C ASN A 202 1.37 -39.87 14.26
N LYS A 203 1.69 -39.69 12.97
CA LYS A 203 1.37 -40.71 11.96
C LYS A 203 2.33 -41.90 12.07
N PRO A 204 1.83 -43.15 12.15
CA PRO A 204 2.70 -44.32 12.08
C PRO A 204 3.41 -44.36 10.72
N GLN A 205 4.72 -44.61 10.74
CA GLN A 205 5.47 -44.84 9.52
C GLN A 205 4.89 -46.06 8.80
N CYS A 206 4.24 -45.84 7.65
CA CYS A 206 3.96 -46.93 6.72
C CYS A 206 5.30 -47.34 6.10
N SER A 207 5.95 -48.35 6.68
CA SER A 207 7.14 -48.94 6.10
C SER A 207 6.76 -49.61 4.78
N TYR A 208 6.97 -48.91 3.66
CA TYR A 208 7.05 -49.56 2.36
C TYR A 208 8.31 -50.43 2.38
N ARG A 209 8.18 -51.68 2.86
CA ARG A 209 9.13 -52.74 2.51
C ARG A 209 9.02 -52.93 1.01
N ALA A 210 9.93 -52.31 0.26
CA ALA A 210 10.16 -52.68 -1.12
C ALA A 210 10.58 -54.17 -1.12
N SER A 211 9.66 -55.04 -1.50
CA SER A 211 9.98 -56.43 -1.83
C SER A 211 10.77 -56.43 -3.12
N SER A 212 12.10 -56.48 -3.01
CA SER A 212 13.02 -56.79 -4.10
C SER A 212 12.64 -58.16 -4.67
N THR A 213 12.20 -58.15 -5.93
CA THR A 213 12.13 -59.34 -6.79
C THR A 213 13.07 -59.11 -7.96
#